data_AF-A0A7J3MI54-F1
#
_entry.id   AF-A0A7J3MI54-F1
#
_cell.length_a   1.000
_cell.length_b   1.000
_cell.length_c   1.000
_cell.angle_alpha   90.00
_cell.angle_beta   90.00
_cell.angle_gamma   90.00
#
_symmetry.space_group_name_H-M   'P 1'
#
loop_
_entity.id
_entity.type
_entity.pdbx_description
1 polymer ?
#
loop_
_entity_poly.entity_id
_entity_poly.type
_entity_poly.pdbx_seq_one_letter_code
_entity_poly.pdbx_strand_id
1 'polypeptide(L)'
;MYLVHELVWKLYVKNFRILAKYRSQGRIFTLYKEIRALSINEALEKFYSLLGSQKIKRLDIKIIKVDEISPTELKNRKLQKIALSKDPVLYVEE
;
A
#
# COMPACT_ATOMS: atom_id res chain seq x y z
N MET A 1 5.96 -21.52 30.63
CA MET A 1 6.18 -22.58 29.64
C MET A 1 4.93 -22.66 28.77
N TYR A 2 5.08 -22.25 27.50
CA TYR A 2 4.18 -22.38 26.33
C TYR A 2 2.67 -22.21 26.49
N LEU A 3 2.20 -20.95 26.59
CA LEU A 3 0.79 -20.60 26.35
C LEU A 3 0.66 -19.32 25.49
N VAL A 4 1.53 -19.18 24.49
CA VAL A 4 1.53 -18.01 23.59
C VAL A 4 1.60 -18.41 22.10
N HIS A 5 1.17 -19.63 21.76
CA HIS A 5 1.31 -20.16 20.40
C HIS A 5 -0.02 -20.36 19.66
N GLU A 6 -1.09 -19.66 20.04
CA GLU A 6 -2.35 -19.81 19.29
C GLU A 6 -3.24 -18.55 19.27
N LEU A 7 -2.62 -17.37 19.24
CA LEU A 7 -3.22 -16.29 18.48
C LEU A 7 -2.56 -16.27 17.11
N VAL A 8 -2.94 -17.23 16.26
CA VAL A 8 -2.85 -17.04 14.80
C VAL A 8 -3.79 -15.89 14.49
N TRP A 9 -3.28 -14.66 14.61
CA TRP A 9 -3.92 -13.49 14.07
C TRP A 9 -4.16 -13.82 12.60
N LYS A 10 -5.44 -13.90 12.20
CA LYS A 10 -5.82 -13.77 10.80
C LYS A 10 -5.33 -12.40 10.35
N LEU A 11 -4.09 -12.34 9.88
CA LEU A 11 -3.46 -11.21 9.23
C LEU A 11 -4.13 -11.06 7.86
N TYR A 12 -5.35 -10.51 7.87
CA TYR A 12 -6.13 -10.31 6.67
C TYR A 12 -5.48 -9.20 5.85
N VAL A 13 -4.87 -9.58 4.73
CA VAL A 13 -4.21 -8.63 3.84
C VAL A 13 -5.27 -7.71 3.24
N LYS A 14 -5.12 -6.42 3.50
CA LYS A 14 -6.00 -5.37 2.99
C LYS A 14 -5.35 -4.66 1.82
N ASN A 15 -6.18 -4.11 0.95
CA ASN A 15 -5.72 -3.29 -0.17
C ASN A 15 -6.05 -1.84 0.16
N PHE A 16 -5.05 -0.97 0.05
CA PHE A 16 -5.17 0.45 0.30
C PHE A 16 -4.89 1.22 -0.98
N ARG A 17 -5.76 2.17 -1.30
CA ARG A 17 -5.56 3.14 -2.36
C ARG A 17 -5.17 4.46 -1.74
N ILE A 18 -3.93 4.85 -1.94
CA ILE A 18 -3.38 6.10 -1.42
C ILE A 18 -3.34 7.11 -2.55
N LEU A 19 -4.07 8.21 -2.36
CA LEU A 19 -4.03 9.39 -3.22
C LEU A 19 -3.13 10.43 -2.56
N ALA A 20 -2.08 10.87 -3.25
CA ALA A 20 -1.22 11.93 -2.75
C ALA A 20 -0.93 12.96 -3.84
N LYS A 21 -0.61 14.17 -3.40
CA LYS A 21 0.00 15.20 -4.23
C LYS A 21 1.45 15.34 -3.84
N TYR A 22 2.33 15.58 -4.80
CA TYR A 22 3.69 15.99 -4.51
C TYR A 22 4.06 17.24 -5.29
N ARG A 23 4.95 18.04 -4.72
CA ARG A 23 5.50 19.21 -5.40
C ARG A 23 6.84 18.84 -6.02
N SER A 24 7.01 19.16 -7.29
CA SER A 24 8.30 19.04 -7.98
C SER A 24 8.49 20.22 -8.92
N GLN A 25 9.64 20.89 -8.82
CA GLN A 25 10.01 22.04 -9.66
C GLN A 25 8.89 23.11 -9.76
N GLY A 26 8.24 23.42 -8.63
CA GLY A 26 7.16 24.42 -8.58
C GLY A 26 5.79 23.94 -9.07
N ARG A 27 5.69 22.75 -9.69
CA ARG A 27 4.44 22.15 -10.14
C ARG A 27 3.90 21.15 -9.11
N ILE A 28 2.57 21.03 -9.05
CA ILE A 28 1.88 20.08 -8.18
C ILE A 28 1.41 18.92 -9.05
N PHE A 29 1.89 17.71 -8.72
CA PHE A 29 1.49 16.49 -9.38
C PHE A 29 0.60 15.68 -8.44
N THR A 30 -0.44 15.06 -8.98
CA THR A 30 -1.29 14.13 -8.23
C THR A 30 -0.94 12.71 -8.65
N LEU A 31 -0.63 11.86 -7.68
CA LEU A 31 -0.39 10.45 -7.87
C LEU A 31 -1.39 9.61 -7.08
N TYR A 32 -1.60 8.39 -7.56
CA TYR A 32 -2.33 7.37 -6.84
C TYR A 32 -1.53 6.07 -6.90
N LYS A 33 -1.47 5.34 -5.79
CA LYS A 33 -0.85 4.03 -5.73
C LYS A 33 -1.72 3.08 -4.92
N GLU A 34 -1.83 1.86 -5.40
CA GLU A 34 -2.52 0.77 -4.74
C GLU A 34 -1.47 -0.08 -4.03
N ILE A 35 -1.62 -0.26 -2.72
CA ILE A 35 -0.64 -0.94 -1.86
C ILE A 35 -1.36 -2.00 -1.04
N ARG A 36 -0.70 -3.15 -0.90
CA ARG A 36 -1.13 -4.20 0.01
C ARG A 36 -0.39 -4.14 1.31
N ALA A 37 -1.15 -4.16 2.38
CA ALA A 37 -0.59 -4.15 3.72
C ALA A 37 -1.56 -4.78 4.71
N LEU A 38 -1.01 -5.12 5.86
CA LEU A 38 -1.77 -5.60 7.00
C LEU A 38 -2.45 -4.44 7.75
N SER A 39 -1.92 -3.23 7.62
CA SER A 39 -2.37 -2.04 8.32
C SER A 39 -2.08 -0.77 7.52
N ILE A 40 -2.80 0.30 7.84
CA ILE A 40 -2.62 1.62 7.19
C ILE A 40 -1.19 2.13 7.37
N ASN A 41 -0.58 1.94 8.55
CA ASN A 41 0.79 2.40 8.81
C ASN A 41 1.80 1.74 7.86
N GLU A 42 1.74 0.41 7.76
CA GLU A 42 2.59 -0.36 6.85
C GLU A 42 2.32 0.03 5.38
N ALA A 43 1.07 0.30 5.00
CA ALA A 43 0.73 0.80 3.66
C ALA A 43 1.39 2.15 3.37
N LEU A 44 1.38 3.08 4.32
CA LEU A 44 2.01 4.38 4.21
C LEU A 44 3.53 4.27 4.16
N GLU A 45 4.14 3.41 4.97
CA GLU A 45 5.58 3.18 4.93
C GLU A 45 6.04 2.65 3.57
N LYS A 46 5.35 1.64 3.04
CA LYS A 46 5.59 1.14 1.68
C LYS A 46 5.40 2.24 0.63
N PHE A 47 4.36 3.08 0.79
CA PHE A 47 4.11 4.21 -0.11
C PHE A 47 5.28 5.18 -0.12
N TYR A 48 5.77 5.58 1.05
CA TYR A 48 6.91 6.48 1.14
C TYR A 48 8.20 5.85 0.62
N SER A 49 8.43 4.56 0.84
CA SER A 49 9.60 3.85 0.29
C SER A 49 9.58 3.81 -1.24
N LEU A 50 8.42 3.54 -1.85
CA LEU A 50 8.26 3.56 -3.32
C LEU A 50 8.51 4.95 -3.92
N LEU A 51 8.10 6.01 -3.24
CA LEU A 51 8.33 7.38 -3.69
C LEU A 51 9.76 7.85 -3.41
N GLY A 52 10.36 7.40 -2.30
CA GLY A 52 11.76 7.62 -2.00
C GLY A 52 12.69 7.01 -3.05
N SER A 53 12.37 5.81 -3.55
CA SER A 53 13.08 5.18 -4.67
C SER A 53 13.04 6.03 -5.94
N GLN A 54 11.93 6.76 -6.16
CA GLN A 54 11.79 7.71 -7.26
C GLN A 54 12.38 9.10 -6.96
N LYS A 55 13.20 9.23 -5.91
CA LYS A 55 13.84 10.48 -5.46
C LYS A 55 12.85 11.59 -5.07
N ILE A 56 11.63 11.22 -4.67
CA ILE A 56 10.63 12.16 -4.16
C ILE A 56 10.80 12.26 -2.64
N LYS A 57 11.02 13.48 -2.13
CA LYS A 57 11.20 13.70 -0.68
C LYS A 57 9.87 13.55 0.06
N ARG A 58 9.92 12.95 1.26
CA ARG A 58 8.76 12.80 2.16
C ARG A 58 8.08 14.14 2.47
N LEU A 59 8.87 15.19 2.64
CA LEU A 59 8.40 16.56 2.94
C LEU A 59 7.58 17.18 1.80
N ASP A 60 7.86 16.78 0.55
CA ASP A 60 7.16 17.28 -0.63
C ASP A 60 5.87 16.48 -0.93
N ILE A 61 5.60 15.39 -0.19
CA ILE A 61 4.45 14.52 -0.38
C ILE A 61 3.34 14.92 0.61
N LYS A 62 2.16 15.21 0.08
CA LYS A 62 0.94 15.47 0.83
C LYS A 62 -0.10 14.40 0.52
N ILE A 63 -0.40 13.55 1.50
CA ILE A 63 -1.48 12.56 1.39
C ILE A 63 -2.82 13.31 1.37
N ILE A 64 -3.66 12.99 0.38
CA ILE A 64 -4.99 13.58 0.23
C ILE A 64 -6.03 12.63 0.82
N LYS A 65 -5.92 11.35 0.49
CA LYS A 65 -6.91 10.34 0.87
C LYS A 65 -6.27 8.96 0.92
N VAL A 66 -6.70 8.16 1.89
CA VAL A 66 -6.37 6.74 2.00
C VAL A 66 -7.69 6.00 2.09
N ASP A 67 -8.00 5.20 1.08
CA ASP A 67 -9.20 4.38 1.03
C ASP A 67 -8.81 2.90 1.11
N GLU A 68 -9.49 2.13 1.96
CA GLU A 68 -9.43 0.67 1.92
C GLU A 68 -10.34 0.20 0.77
N ILE A 69 -9.76 -0.54 -0.18
CA ILE A 69 -10.47 -1.03 -1.36
C ILE A 69 -10.58 -2.56 -1.33
N SER A 70 -11.69 -3.08 -1.82
CA SER A 70 -11.86 -4.52 -1.99
C SER A 70 -10.95 -5.05 -3.09
N PRO A 71 -10.48 -6.31 -2.99
CA PRO A 71 -9.62 -6.93 -4.01
C PRO A 71 -10.25 -6.98 -5.41
N THR A 72 -11.58 -6.93 -5.48
CA THR A 72 -12.37 -6.91 -6.72
C THR A 72 -12.32 -5.56 -7.45
N GLU A 73 -12.16 -4.45 -6.72
CA GLU A 73 -12.14 -3.08 -7.25
C GLU A 73 -10.73 -2.56 -7.60
N LEU A 74 -9.70 -3.40 -7.47
CA LEU A 74 -8.33 -3.05 -7.85
C LEU A 74 -8.26 -2.74 -9.35
N LYS A 75 -7.80 -1.54 -9.70
CA LYS A 75 -7.59 -1.15 -11.10
C LYS A 75 -6.43 -1.93 -11.73
N ASN A 76 -5.44 -2.28 -10.93
CA ASN A 76 -4.28 -3.02 -11.41
C ASN A 76 -4.58 -4.53 -11.51
N ARG A 77 -4.71 -5.04 -12.75
CA ARG A 77 -4.99 -6.47 -13.03
C ARG A 77 -3.97 -7.43 -12.41
N LYS A 78 -2.70 -7.02 -12.26
CA LYS A 78 -1.68 -7.84 -11.57
C LYS A 78 -2.03 -8.00 -10.09
N LEU A 79 -2.27 -6.88 -9.40
CA LEU A 79 -2.69 -6.89 -8.00
C LEU A 79 -3.99 -7.67 -7.84
N GLN A 80 -4.99 -7.47 -8.70
CA GLN A 80 -6.25 -8.21 -8.66
C GLN A 80 -6.03 -9.73 -8.72
N LYS A 81 -5.17 -10.23 -9.62
CA LYS A 81 -4.84 -11.67 -9.69
C LYS A 81 -4.20 -12.18 -8.40
N ILE A 82 -3.25 -11.44 -7.84
CA ILE A 82 -2.58 -11.82 -6.57
C ILE A 82 -3.58 -11.76 -5.41
N ALA A 83 -4.64 -10.93 -5.49
CA ALA A 83 -5.68 -10.83 -4.46
C ALA A 83 -6.53 -12.08 -4.38
N LEU A 84 -6.82 -12.60 -5.56
CA LEU A 84 -7.73 -13.71 -5.78
C LEU A 84 -7.00 -15.06 -5.63
N SER A 85 -5.67 -15.06 -5.76
CA SER A 85 -4.82 -16.21 -5.49
C SER A 85 -4.83 -16.60 -4.01
N LYS A 86 -4.78 -17.91 -3.76
CA LYS A 86 -5.01 -18.58 -2.47
C LYS A 86 -3.97 -18.25 -1.38
N ASP A 87 -2.82 -17.71 -1.78
CA ASP A 87 -1.77 -17.18 -0.91
C ASP A 87 -1.64 -15.66 -1.13
N PRO A 88 -2.18 -14.82 -0.22
CA PRO A 88 -2.08 -13.37 -0.34
C PRO A 88 -0.67 -12.92 0.04
N VAL A 89 0.25 -12.97 -0.91
CA VAL A 89 1.63 -12.50 -0.72
C VAL A 89 1.63 -10.98 -0.49
N LEU A 90 2.36 -10.53 0.55
CA LEU A 90 2.47 -9.12 0.96
C LEU A 90 3.30 -8.24 -0.01
N TYR A 91 4.00 -8.87 -0.95
CA TYR A 91 4.98 -8.23 -1.83
C TYR A 91 4.99 -8.87 -3.22
N VAL A 92 4.88 -8.02 -4.25
CA VAL A 92 5.35 -8.33 -5.60
C VAL A 92 6.33 -7.22 -5.93
N GLU A 93 7.62 -7.52 -5.80
CA GLU A 93 8.65 -6.68 -6.42
C GLU A 93 8.48 -6.78 -7.94
N GLU A 94 8.58 -5.63 -8.61
CA GLU A 94 8.69 -5.58 -10.08
C GLU A 94 10.03 -6.14 -10.54
#